data_AF-R7KTA3-F1
#
_entry.id   AF-R7KTA3-F1
#
_cell.length_a   1.000
_cell.length_b   1.000
_cell.length_c   1.000
_cell.angle_alpha   90.00
_cell.angle_beta   90.00
_cell.angle_gamma   90.00
#
_symmetry.space_group_name_H-M   'P 1'
#
loop_
_entity.id
_entity.type
_entity.pdbx_description
1 polymer ?
#
loop_
_entity_poly.entity_id
_entity_poly.type
_entity_poly.pdbx_seq_one_letter_code
_entity_poly.pdbx_strand_id
1 'polypeptide(L)'
;MPVKTKFKNSIENLKSELKERQERLIKDWETAKRDLKARQKLFTREIKTKQDEFFLEWDDVQERSKEKLDQWLDRFEIDELQTMLDRYKEENEPLETIGENDVLRQLPSPRKLEMTLQEAFEKRRSSRDFSGEPIAEEMVAALLWAANGINRKNFKRTTPSALNWQDVSVYVVQANGIWKYLPKRHALLFIEGKDQREYFGEIKTWMKLASQHLVFVSDARKTETFTTKLIDKTFKVDFSEGELNERARAINVGVKVQAVYLAAVAMGLGCTCRLLVDDQKARELMKLAPEEKIMAICSVGEHPASIFDHVI
;
A
#
# COMPACT_ATOMS: atom_id res chain seq x y z
N MET A 1 1.20 4.97 -102.65
CA MET A 1 0.70 6.12 -101.84
C MET A 1 -0.46 5.86 -100.84
N PRO A 2 -1.15 4.69 -100.73
CA PRO A 2 -2.36 4.57 -99.88
C PRO A 2 -2.13 4.26 -98.37
N VAL A 3 -0.93 3.81 -97.98
CA VAL A 3 -0.66 3.36 -96.59
C VAL A 3 -0.47 4.53 -95.61
N LYS A 4 0.13 5.65 -96.06
CA LYS A 4 0.34 6.85 -95.23
C LYS A 4 -0.96 7.53 -94.82
N THR A 5 -1.97 7.55 -95.69
CA THR A 5 -3.26 8.21 -95.43
C THR A 5 -4.09 7.43 -94.41
N LYS A 6 -4.10 6.09 -94.49
CA LYS A 6 -4.82 5.23 -93.52
C LYS A 6 -4.23 5.34 -92.11
N PHE A 7 -2.91 5.41 -91.99
CA PHE A 7 -2.21 5.58 -90.71
C PHE A 7 -2.49 6.96 -90.08
N LYS A 8 -2.51 8.02 -90.90
CA LYS A 8 -2.83 9.38 -90.45
C LYS A 8 -4.26 9.47 -89.89
N ASN A 9 -5.24 8.88 -90.59
CA ASN A 9 -6.63 8.86 -90.14
C ASN A 9 -6.83 8.06 -88.84
N SER A 10 -6.12 6.93 -88.66
CA SER A 10 -6.15 6.20 -87.38
C SER A 10 -5.56 7.01 -86.22
N ILE A 11 -4.50 7.78 -86.45
CA ILE A 11 -3.91 8.65 -85.42
C ILE A 11 -4.89 9.79 -85.07
N GLU A 12 -5.60 10.36 -86.04
CA GLU A 12 -6.58 11.41 -85.78
C GLU A 12 -7.79 10.89 -84.99
N ASN A 13 -8.30 9.70 -85.31
CA ASN A 13 -9.36 9.05 -84.51
C ASN A 13 -8.91 8.70 -83.08
N LEU A 14 -7.70 8.16 -82.92
CA LEU A 14 -7.17 7.88 -81.58
C LEU A 14 -7.00 9.16 -80.75
N LYS A 15 -6.60 10.27 -81.39
CA LYS A 15 -6.52 11.57 -80.71
C LYS A 15 -7.89 12.11 -80.32
N SER A 16 -8.93 11.93 -81.14
CA SER A 16 -10.29 12.36 -80.77
C SER A 16 -10.85 11.52 -79.64
N GLU A 17 -10.69 10.20 -79.68
CA GLU A 17 -11.13 9.30 -78.59
C GLU A 17 -10.42 9.61 -77.27
N LEU A 18 -9.12 9.90 -77.32
CA LEU A 18 -8.33 10.22 -76.14
C LEU A 18 -8.75 11.58 -75.54
N LYS A 19 -9.12 12.55 -76.40
CA LYS A 19 -9.65 13.85 -75.98
C LYS A 19 -11.04 13.70 -75.33
N GLU A 20 -11.95 12.93 -75.92
CA GLU A 20 -13.26 12.66 -75.33
C GLU A 20 -13.16 11.92 -73.98
N ARG A 21 -12.19 11.00 -73.87
CA ARG A 21 -11.95 10.27 -72.63
C ARG A 21 -11.38 11.18 -71.55
N GLN A 22 -10.51 12.12 -71.92
CA GLN A 22 -9.98 13.14 -71.02
C GLN A 22 -11.09 14.09 -70.53
N GLU A 23 -11.98 14.54 -71.41
CA GLU A 23 -13.12 15.39 -71.04
C GLU A 23 -14.11 14.66 -70.10
N ARG A 24 -14.39 13.37 -70.35
CA ARG A 24 -15.18 12.53 -69.43
C ARG A 24 -14.53 12.41 -68.05
N LEU A 25 -13.24 12.10 -67.99
CA LEU A 25 -12.51 11.97 -66.73
C LEU A 25 -12.49 13.27 -65.93
N ILE A 26 -12.38 14.43 -66.60
CA ILE A 26 -12.44 15.74 -65.94
C ILE A 26 -13.83 15.96 -65.32
N LYS A 27 -14.90 15.65 -66.06
CA LYS A 27 -16.27 15.80 -65.58
C LYS A 27 -16.60 14.85 -64.42
N ASP A 28 -16.13 13.61 -64.50
CA ASP A 28 -16.28 12.62 -63.43
C ASP A 28 -15.51 13.05 -62.18
N TRP A 29 -14.30 13.60 -62.36
CA TRP A 29 -13.49 14.12 -61.26
C TRP A 29 -14.13 15.34 -60.58
N GLU A 30 -14.71 16.27 -61.34
CA GLU A 30 -15.43 17.40 -60.77
C GLU A 30 -16.66 16.95 -59.97
N THR A 31 -17.38 15.95 -60.46
CA THR A 31 -18.55 15.37 -59.79
C THR A 31 -18.13 14.69 -58.49
N ALA A 32 -17.12 13.82 -58.54
CA ALA A 32 -16.55 13.16 -57.37
C ALA A 32 -16.02 14.16 -56.34
N LYS A 33 -15.40 15.27 -56.77
CA LYS A 33 -14.91 16.34 -55.90
C LYS A 33 -16.04 17.10 -55.19
N ARG A 34 -17.16 17.34 -55.88
CA ARG A 34 -18.36 17.96 -55.27
C ARG A 34 -18.98 17.02 -54.24
N ASP A 35 -19.12 15.74 -54.57
CA ASP A 35 -19.65 14.73 -53.66
C ASP A 35 -18.77 14.55 -52.42
N LEU A 36 -17.45 14.53 -52.61
CA LEU A 36 -16.49 14.45 -51.50
C LEU A 36 -16.62 15.67 -50.57
N LYS A 37 -16.71 16.89 -51.12
CA LYS A 37 -16.93 18.11 -50.31
C LYS A 37 -18.26 18.09 -49.57
N ALA A 38 -19.33 17.62 -50.21
CA ALA A 38 -20.64 17.49 -49.57
C ALA A 38 -20.60 16.49 -48.41
N ARG A 39 -19.97 15.33 -48.61
CA ARG A 39 -19.75 14.31 -47.57
C ARG A 39 -18.87 14.84 -46.43
N GLN A 40 -17.80 15.57 -46.75
CA GLN A 40 -16.93 16.17 -45.74
C GLN A 40 -17.70 17.17 -44.86
N LYS A 41 -18.58 17.99 -45.45
CA LYS A 41 -19.41 18.94 -44.71
C LYS A 41 -20.45 18.25 -43.82
N LEU A 42 -21.10 17.19 -44.32
CA LEU A 42 -22.04 16.37 -43.55
C LEU A 42 -21.33 15.70 -42.37
N PHE A 43 -20.20 15.05 -42.62
CA PHE A 43 -19.40 14.38 -41.59
C PHE A 43 -18.89 15.35 -40.51
N THR A 44 -18.46 16.56 -40.90
CA THR A 44 -18.04 17.59 -39.94
C THR A 44 -19.22 18.05 -39.06
N ARG A 45 -20.41 18.16 -39.65
CA ARG A 45 -21.63 18.52 -38.91
C ARG A 45 -22.04 17.41 -37.94
N GLU A 46 -22.00 16.14 -38.37
CA GLU A 46 -22.30 14.98 -37.52
C GLU A 46 -21.30 14.84 -36.36
N ILE A 47 -20.00 15.06 -36.61
CA ILE A 47 -18.99 15.09 -35.53
C ILE A 47 -19.32 16.19 -34.52
N LYS A 48 -19.66 17.39 -35.01
CA LYS A 48 -19.99 18.50 -34.12
C LYS A 48 -21.23 18.21 -33.28
N THR A 49 -22.30 17.68 -33.89
CA THR A 49 -23.50 17.27 -33.15
C THR A 49 -23.19 16.21 -32.10
N LYS A 50 -22.40 15.18 -32.42
CA LYS A 50 -22.01 14.14 -31.45
C LYS A 50 -21.09 14.67 -30.35
N GLN A 51 -20.22 15.63 -30.66
CA GLN A 51 -19.42 16.32 -29.65
C GLN A 51 -20.31 17.10 -28.70
N ASP A 52 -21.24 17.90 -29.22
CA ASP A 52 -22.18 18.69 -28.41
C ASP A 52 -23.09 17.78 -27.56
N GLU A 53 -23.60 16.66 -28.11
CA GLU A 53 -24.34 15.63 -27.36
C GLU A 53 -23.50 14.98 -26.26
N PHE A 54 -22.25 14.64 -26.55
CA PHE A 54 -21.32 14.07 -25.57
C PHE A 54 -20.98 15.05 -24.44
N PHE A 55 -20.82 16.34 -24.75
CA PHE A 55 -20.59 17.38 -23.75
C PHE A 55 -21.83 17.59 -22.87
N LEU A 56 -23.03 17.62 -23.45
CA LEU A 56 -24.29 17.66 -22.70
C LEU A 56 -24.44 16.43 -21.78
N GLU A 57 -24.16 15.22 -22.29
CA GLU A 57 -24.16 14.01 -21.46
C GLU A 57 -23.10 14.06 -20.35
N TRP A 58 -21.93 14.65 -20.62
CA TRP A 58 -20.87 14.82 -19.62
C TRP A 58 -21.24 15.82 -18.52
N ASP A 59 -21.87 16.93 -18.88
CA ASP A 59 -22.36 17.94 -17.93
C ASP A 59 -23.47 17.33 -17.06
N ASP A 60 -24.40 16.58 -17.66
CA ASP A 60 -25.43 15.80 -16.96
C ASP A 60 -24.83 14.76 -16.00
N VAL A 61 -23.78 14.05 -16.42
CA VAL A 61 -23.07 13.08 -15.58
C VAL A 61 -22.34 13.77 -14.44
N GLN A 62 -21.74 14.94 -14.69
CA GLN A 62 -21.11 15.75 -13.64
C GLN A 62 -22.13 16.27 -12.65
N GLU A 63 -23.27 16.82 -13.09
CA GLU A 63 -24.34 17.28 -12.22
C GLU A 63 -24.93 16.13 -11.39
N ARG A 64 -25.25 14.99 -12.01
CA ARG A 64 -25.72 13.81 -11.25
C ARG A 64 -24.68 13.26 -10.30
N SER A 65 -23.39 13.33 -10.67
CA SER A 65 -22.30 12.91 -9.78
C SER A 65 -22.13 13.89 -8.62
N LYS A 66 -22.32 15.19 -8.87
CA LYS A 66 -22.26 16.26 -7.89
C LYS A 66 -23.46 16.23 -6.96
N GLU A 67 -24.68 16.04 -7.46
CA GLU A 67 -25.87 15.83 -6.62
C GLU A 67 -25.76 14.56 -5.78
N LYS A 68 -25.24 13.47 -6.36
CA LYS A 68 -24.94 12.26 -5.58
C LYS A 68 -23.85 12.50 -4.55
N LEU A 69 -22.84 13.30 -4.86
CA LEU A 69 -21.78 13.69 -3.94
C LEU A 69 -22.33 14.59 -2.83
N ASP A 70 -23.20 15.55 -3.15
CA ASP A 70 -23.80 16.51 -2.22
C ASP A 70 -24.79 15.79 -1.29
N GLN A 71 -25.71 14.97 -1.83
CA GLN A 71 -26.57 14.07 -1.03
C GLN A 71 -25.75 13.07 -0.20
N TRP A 72 -24.57 12.68 -0.70
CA TRP A 72 -23.65 11.79 0.01
C TRP A 72 -22.89 12.55 1.12
N LEU A 73 -22.48 13.80 0.90
CA LEU A 73 -21.82 14.70 1.86
C LEU A 73 -22.77 15.14 2.97
N ASP A 74 -24.05 15.38 2.66
CA ASP A 74 -25.10 15.74 3.62
C ASP A 74 -25.32 14.66 4.69
N ARG A 75 -24.82 13.44 4.47
CA ARG A 75 -24.86 12.36 5.47
C ARG A 75 -23.76 12.47 6.51
N PHE A 76 -22.78 13.37 6.36
CA PHE A 76 -21.63 13.51 7.26
C PHE A 76 -21.61 14.89 7.91
N GLU A 77 -21.22 14.93 9.18
CA GLU A 77 -20.98 16.20 9.86
C GLU A 77 -19.65 16.82 9.35
N ILE A 78 -19.55 18.14 9.35
CA ILE A 78 -18.36 18.85 8.83
C ILE A 78 -17.09 18.47 9.61
N ASP A 79 -17.19 18.38 10.95
CA ASP A 79 -16.07 17.99 11.82
C ASP A 79 -15.60 16.55 11.55
N GLU A 80 -16.54 15.67 11.20
CA GLU A 80 -16.26 14.31 10.78
C GLU A 80 -15.48 14.29 9.45
N LEU A 81 -15.91 15.05 8.44
CA LEU A 81 -15.19 15.18 7.16
C LEU A 81 -13.80 15.79 7.33
N GLN A 82 -13.65 16.79 8.20
CA GLN A 82 -12.37 17.42 8.48
C GLN A 82 -11.37 16.42 9.07
N THR A 83 -11.80 15.64 10.07
CA THR A 83 -10.99 14.58 10.69
C THR A 83 -10.53 13.55 9.66
N MET A 84 -11.42 13.16 8.74
CA MET A 84 -11.12 12.20 7.68
C MET A 84 -10.11 12.77 6.67
N LEU A 85 -10.23 14.03 6.31
CA LEU A 85 -9.32 14.70 5.39
C LEU A 85 -7.91 14.83 5.98
N ASP A 86 -7.82 15.22 7.26
CA ASP A 86 -6.53 15.38 7.94
C ASP A 86 -5.81 14.03 8.08
N ARG A 87 -6.56 12.96 8.37
CA ARG A 87 -6.04 11.60 8.34
C ARG A 87 -5.57 11.18 6.94
N TYR A 88 -6.34 11.48 5.89
CA TYR A 88 -5.92 11.20 4.52
C TYR A 88 -4.61 11.92 4.17
N LYS A 89 -4.44 13.17 4.61
CA LYS A 89 -3.18 13.91 4.44
C LYS A 89 -2.03 13.21 5.17
N GLU A 90 -2.21 12.83 6.43
CA GLU A 90 -1.18 12.14 7.24
C GLU A 90 -0.76 10.80 6.61
N GLU A 91 -1.72 10.00 6.13
CA GLU A 91 -1.44 8.73 5.46
C GLU A 91 -0.60 8.94 4.19
N ASN A 92 -0.89 9.99 3.42
CA ASN A 92 -0.20 10.34 2.19
C ASN A 92 1.05 11.22 2.37
N GLU A 93 1.35 11.65 3.60
CA GLU A 93 2.57 12.40 3.89
C GLU A 93 3.80 11.54 3.59
N PRO A 94 4.85 12.08 2.92
CA PRO A 94 5.98 11.25 2.49
C PRO A 94 6.77 10.64 3.64
N LEU A 95 6.81 11.30 4.81
CA LEU A 95 7.54 10.86 6.00
C LEU A 95 6.67 11.02 7.24
N GLU A 96 6.90 10.21 8.28
CA GLU A 96 6.22 10.41 9.58
C GLU A 96 6.64 11.74 10.23
N THR A 97 5.70 12.41 10.90
CA THR A 97 5.98 13.60 11.71
C THR A 97 6.84 13.23 12.92
N ILE A 98 7.74 14.15 13.30
CA ILE A 98 8.72 13.95 14.36
C ILE A 98 8.75 15.22 15.22
N GLY A 99 8.75 15.06 16.53
CA GLY A 99 8.87 16.14 17.49
C GLY A 99 10.26 16.78 17.48
N GLU A 100 10.35 18.04 17.90
CA GLU A 100 11.59 18.82 17.84
C GLU A 100 12.74 18.21 18.67
N ASN A 101 12.40 17.46 19.72
CA ASN A 101 13.36 16.81 20.63
C ASN A 101 13.47 15.28 20.43
N ASP A 102 12.87 14.74 19.37
CA ASP A 102 12.88 13.30 19.12
C ASP A 102 14.24 12.82 18.60
N VAL A 103 14.72 11.71 19.17
CA VAL A 103 15.97 11.09 18.76
C VAL A 103 15.69 9.94 17.80
N LEU A 104 16.27 10.00 16.61
CA LEU A 104 16.19 8.96 15.60
C LEU A 104 17.49 8.17 15.49
N ARG A 105 17.35 6.86 15.34
CA ARG A 105 18.41 5.95 14.90
C ARG A 105 18.07 5.41 13.53
N GLN A 106 18.87 5.77 12.53
CA GLN A 106 18.71 5.24 11.18
C GLN A 106 19.07 3.74 11.17
N LEU A 107 18.23 2.92 10.53
CA LEU A 107 18.56 1.50 10.35
C LEU A 107 19.39 1.29 9.08
N PRO A 108 20.32 0.31 9.08
CA PRO A 108 21.00 -0.13 7.88
C PRO A 108 20.02 -0.83 6.95
N SER A 109 20.41 -1.03 5.69
CA SER A 109 19.63 -1.82 4.74
C SER A 109 19.28 -3.20 5.33
N PRO A 110 18.03 -3.67 5.20
CA PRO A 110 17.62 -4.98 5.67
C PRO A 110 18.51 -6.10 5.11
N ARG A 111 18.92 -7.03 5.97
CA ARG A 111 19.57 -8.27 5.51
C ARG A 111 18.67 -8.97 4.49
N LYS A 112 19.28 -9.40 3.38
CA LYS A 112 18.57 -10.16 2.35
C LYS A 112 18.17 -11.53 2.89
N LEU A 113 16.91 -11.91 2.68
CA LEU A 113 16.41 -13.25 3.02
C LEU A 113 16.65 -14.17 1.82
N GLU A 114 17.58 -15.13 1.97
CA GLU A 114 17.98 -16.04 0.88
C GLU A 114 17.25 -17.39 0.92
N MET A 115 16.73 -17.78 2.07
CA MET A 115 15.94 -18.99 2.24
C MET A 115 14.66 -18.93 1.39
N THR A 116 14.33 -20.04 0.72
CA THR A 116 13.08 -20.11 -0.04
C THR A 116 11.86 -20.06 0.89
N LEU A 117 10.72 -19.63 0.36
CA LEU A 117 9.48 -19.58 1.15
C LEU A 117 9.08 -20.98 1.68
N GLN A 118 9.27 -22.02 0.86
CA GLN A 118 8.96 -23.39 1.25
C GLN A 118 9.83 -23.85 2.42
N GLU A 119 11.15 -23.68 2.32
CA GLU A 119 12.08 -24.03 3.41
C GLU A 119 11.79 -23.25 4.69
N ALA A 120 11.41 -21.96 4.57
CA ALA A 120 11.04 -21.15 5.72
C ALA A 120 9.82 -21.74 6.44
N PHE A 121 8.78 -22.18 5.71
CA PHE A 121 7.63 -22.84 6.32
C PHE A 121 7.98 -24.20 6.96
N GLU A 122 8.82 -24.99 6.31
CA GLU A 122 9.27 -26.30 6.83
C GLU A 122 10.08 -26.15 8.13
N LYS A 123 10.96 -25.15 8.20
CA LYS A 123 11.85 -24.94 9.35
C LYS A 123 11.22 -24.10 10.46
N ARG A 124 10.17 -23.33 10.16
CA ARG A 124 9.56 -22.40 11.13
C ARG A 124 9.04 -23.18 12.33
N ARG A 125 9.51 -22.78 13.51
CA ARG A 125 9.08 -23.29 14.82
C ARG A 125 9.21 -22.19 15.88
N SER A 126 8.50 -22.36 16.99
CA SER A 126 8.73 -21.50 18.16
C SER A 126 10.00 -21.94 18.87
N SER A 127 10.89 -20.99 19.13
CA SER A 127 12.08 -21.16 19.98
C SER A 127 11.95 -20.28 21.22
N ARG A 128 12.20 -20.85 22.39
CA ARG A 128 12.16 -20.14 23.67
C ARG A 128 13.52 -20.07 24.37
N ASP A 129 14.49 -20.76 23.79
CA ASP A 129 15.87 -20.80 24.23
C ASP A 129 16.67 -19.79 23.39
N PHE A 130 17.31 -18.85 24.08
CA PHE A 130 18.09 -17.77 23.49
C PHE A 130 19.45 -17.65 24.18
N SER A 131 20.47 -17.20 23.47
CA SER A 131 21.83 -17.05 24.02
C SER A 131 22.05 -15.78 24.85
N GLY A 132 21.18 -14.77 24.72
CA GLY A 132 21.42 -13.43 25.29
C GLY A 132 22.27 -12.51 24.41
N GLU A 133 22.92 -13.06 23.38
CA GLU A 133 23.75 -12.27 22.46
C GLU A 133 22.89 -11.30 21.63
N PRO A 134 23.38 -10.08 21.37
CA PRO A 134 22.69 -9.13 20.53
C PRO A 134 22.65 -9.63 19.08
N ILE A 135 21.48 -9.55 18.44
CA ILE A 135 21.38 -9.81 17.00
C ILE A 135 21.91 -8.61 16.21
N ALA A 136 22.48 -8.88 15.04
CA ALA A 136 23.05 -7.85 14.17
C ALA A 136 21.98 -6.85 13.68
N GLU A 137 22.35 -5.58 13.52
CA GLU A 137 21.38 -4.50 13.27
C GLU A 137 20.65 -4.65 11.92
N GLU A 138 21.32 -5.19 10.90
CA GLU A 138 20.72 -5.53 9.61
C GLU A 138 19.70 -6.67 9.70
N MET A 139 19.81 -7.56 10.69
CA MET A 139 18.79 -8.57 10.99
C MET A 139 17.58 -7.92 11.67
N VAL A 140 17.79 -7.00 12.63
CA VAL A 140 16.71 -6.21 13.23
C VAL A 140 15.95 -5.45 12.13
N ALA A 141 16.68 -4.80 11.22
CA ALA A 141 16.10 -4.10 10.08
C ALA A 141 15.28 -5.03 9.18
N ALA A 142 15.75 -6.26 8.93
CA ALA A 142 15.00 -7.27 8.18
C ALA A 142 13.73 -7.75 8.89
N LEU A 143 13.77 -7.97 10.21
CA LEU A 143 12.57 -8.32 10.98
C LEU A 143 11.52 -7.22 10.93
N LEU A 144 11.94 -5.96 11.14
CA LEU A 144 11.06 -4.79 11.11
C LEU A 144 10.48 -4.54 9.71
N TRP A 145 11.31 -4.68 8.67
CA TRP A 145 10.85 -4.56 7.29
C TRP A 145 9.88 -5.69 6.93
N ALA A 146 10.17 -6.94 7.29
CA ALA A 146 9.24 -8.06 7.07
C ALA A 146 7.90 -7.84 7.78
N ALA A 147 7.92 -7.32 9.01
CA ALA A 147 6.71 -7.06 9.80
C ALA A 147 5.89 -5.87 9.25
N ASN A 148 6.53 -4.74 8.95
CA ASN A 148 5.82 -3.49 8.67
C ASN A 148 6.54 -2.54 7.70
N GLY A 149 7.50 -3.04 6.91
CA GLY A 149 8.22 -2.24 5.92
C GLY A 149 7.37 -1.84 4.73
N ILE A 150 7.83 -0.83 3.99
CA ILE A 150 7.21 -0.40 2.72
C ILE A 150 7.81 -1.23 1.58
N ASN A 151 6.95 -1.77 0.70
CA ASN A 151 7.37 -2.58 -0.45
C ASN A 151 6.93 -2.01 -1.82
N ARG A 152 6.31 -0.83 -1.85
CA ARG A 152 5.78 -0.20 -3.07
C ARG A 152 5.57 1.30 -2.89
N LYS A 153 5.53 2.03 -4.01
CA LYS A 153 5.55 3.51 -4.06
C LYS A 153 4.39 4.22 -3.35
N ASN A 154 3.25 3.56 -3.16
CA ASN A 154 2.08 4.13 -2.46
C ASN A 154 2.11 3.88 -0.95
N PHE A 155 3.30 3.74 -0.36
CA PHE A 155 3.56 3.56 1.07
C PHE A 155 2.88 2.34 1.72
N LYS A 156 2.28 1.45 0.94
CA LYS A 156 1.68 0.23 1.46
C LYS A 156 2.75 -0.75 1.95
N ARG A 157 2.35 -1.58 2.91
CA ARG A 157 3.26 -2.43 3.70
C ARG A 157 3.50 -3.80 3.08
N THR A 158 4.56 -4.46 3.55
CA THR A 158 4.91 -5.87 3.31
C THR A 158 3.82 -6.83 3.77
N THR A 159 3.11 -6.49 4.83
CA THR A 159 1.96 -7.24 5.36
C THR A 159 0.64 -6.51 5.07
N PRO A 160 -0.46 -7.25 4.82
CA PRO A 160 -1.76 -6.64 4.61
C PRO A 160 -2.33 -6.05 5.92
N SER A 161 -3.29 -5.15 5.78
CA SER A 161 -4.16 -4.72 6.88
C SER A 161 -5.57 -4.49 6.33
N ALA A 162 -6.59 -4.76 7.15
CA ALA A 162 -7.99 -4.49 6.83
C ALA A 162 -8.14 -3.06 6.31
N LEU A 163 -8.76 -2.89 5.13
CA LEU A 163 -8.97 -1.60 4.46
C LEU A 163 -7.73 -0.69 4.37
N ASN A 164 -6.52 -1.27 4.43
CA ASN A 164 -5.25 -0.54 4.52
C ASN A 164 -5.15 0.40 5.75
N TRP A 165 -5.78 0.07 6.88
CA TRP A 165 -5.72 0.87 8.11
C TRP A 165 -4.29 1.14 8.61
N GLN A 166 -3.37 0.20 8.38
CA GLN A 166 -2.00 0.28 8.90
C GLN A 166 -1.96 0.63 10.40
N ASP A 167 -2.91 0.06 11.15
CA ASP A 167 -3.19 0.34 12.55
C ASP A 167 -2.09 -0.14 13.49
N VAL A 168 -1.29 -1.11 13.06
CA VAL A 168 -0.28 -1.75 13.91
C VAL A 168 1.08 -1.05 13.77
N SER A 169 1.52 -0.44 14.87
CA SER A 169 2.89 0.02 15.11
C SER A 169 3.75 -1.11 15.66
N VAL A 170 5.04 -1.11 15.30
CA VAL A 170 6.01 -2.09 15.82
C VAL A 170 7.02 -1.35 16.68
N TYR A 171 7.16 -1.77 17.92
CA TYR A 171 8.18 -1.29 18.84
C TYR A 171 9.25 -2.36 19.05
N VAL A 172 10.47 -1.92 19.33
CA VAL A 172 11.62 -2.78 19.67
C VAL A 172 12.02 -2.48 21.09
N VAL A 173 11.91 -3.47 21.96
CA VAL A 173 12.46 -3.41 23.32
C VAL A 173 13.71 -4.26 23.36
N GLN A 174 14.82 -3.65 23.76
CA GLN A 174 16.14 -4.28 23.82
C GLN A 174 16.96 -3.67 24.97
N ALA A 175 18.18 -4.16 25.18
CA ALA A 175 19.01 -3.75 26.33
C ALA A 175 19.23 -2.22 26.44
N ASN A 176 19.29 -1.50 25.31
CA ASN A 176 19.53 -0.07 25.29
C ASN A 176 18.25 0.80 25.30
N GLY A 177 17.06 0.20 25.44
CA GLY A 177 15.82 0.96 25.51
C GLY A 177 14.64 0.42 24.70
N ILE A 178 13.61 1.26 24.66
CA ILE A 178 12.38 1.09 23.89
C ILE A 178 12.43 2.03 22.69
N TRP A 179 12.14 1.48 21.51
CA TRP A 179 12.19 2.19 20.25
C TRP A 179 10.92 1.94 19.44
N LYS A 180 10.43 2.92 18.68
CA LYS A 180 9.31 2.78 17.74
C LYS A 180 9.84 2.73 16.31
N TYR A 181 9.46 1.72 15.53
CA TYR A 181 9.82 1.66 14.12
C TYR A 181 8.97 2.62 13.28
N LEU A 182 9.64 3.44 12.47
CA LEU A 182 9.07 4.38 11.52
C LEU A 182 9.30 3.85 10.08
N PRO A 183 8.31 3.19 9.45
CA PRO A 183 8.50 2.55 8.15
C PRO A 183 8.85 3.50 7.01
N LYS A 184 8.30 4.72 6.94
CA LYS A 184 8.57 5.68 5.83
C LYS A 184 10.00 6.21 5.90
N ARG A 185 10.56 6.30 7.11
CA ARG A 185 11.96 6.71 7.35
C ARG A 185 12.96 5.56 7.41
N HIS A 186 12.47 4.33 7.53
CA HIS A 186 13.29 3.16 7.85
C HIS A 186 14.22 3.42 9.05
N ALA A 187 13.64 3.93 10.14
CA ALA A 187 14.38 4.37 11.32
C ALA A 187 13.65 3.96 12.60
N LEU A 188 14.37 4.04 13.71
CA LEU A 188 13.86 3.82 15.06
C LEU A 188 13.80 5.16 15.81
N LEU A 189 12.61 5.49 16.30
CA LEU A 189 12.37 6.61 17.20
C LEU A 189 12.59 6.17 18.65
N PHE A 190 13.40 6.91 19.40
CA PHE A 190 13.68 6.66 20.81
C PHE A 190 12.47 6.98 21.70
N ILE A 191 12.18 6.11 22.69
CA ILE A 191 11.08 6.31 23.65
C ILE A 191 11.58 6.37 25.10
N GLU A 192 12.42 5.40 25.50
CA GLU A 192 12.94 5.21 26.87
C GLU A 192 14.31 4.49 26.80
N GLY A 193 15.26 4.81 27.69
CA GLY A 193 16.68 4.46 27.55
C GLY A 193 17.23 3.37 28.47
N LYS A 194 16.36 2.63 29.16
CA LYS A 194 16.75 1.56 30.10
C LYS A 194 16.42 0.19 29.53
N ASP A 195 17.13 -0.85 30.00
CA ASP A 195 16.72 -2.23 29.73
C ASP A 195 15.42 -2.54 30.47
N GLN A 196 14.31 -2.47 29.75
CA GLN A 196 12.98 -2.71 30.29
C GLN A 196 12.43 -4.08 29.89
N ARG A 197 13.23 -4.97 29.29
CA ARG A 197 12.75 -6.25 28.72
C ARG A 197 11.99 -7.11 29.72
N GLU A 198 12.31 -7.00 31.01
CA GLU A 198 11.63 -7.73 32.09
C GLU A 198 10.15 -7.37 32.28
N TYR A 199 9.70 -6.21 31.80
CA TYR A 199 8.29 -5.77 31.86
C TYR A 199 7.46 -6.21 30.65
N PHE A 200 8.07 -6.88 29.68
CA PHE A 200 7.41 -7.31 28.45
C PHE A 200 7.07 -8.81 28.43
N GLY A 201 7.04 -9.45 29.60
CA GLY A 201 6.47 -10.79 29.80
C GLY A 201 6.50 -11.26 31.25
N GLU A 202 5.96 -12.44 31.52
CA GLU A 202 5.70 -12.93 32.88
C GLU A 202 6.88 -13.73 33.49
N ILE A 203 7.67 -14.43 32.67
CA ILE A 203 8.76 -15.30 33.13
C ILE A 203 10.09 -14.54 33.08
N LYS A 204 10.36 -13.75 34.12
CA LYS A 204 11.41 -12.71 34.16
C LYS A 204 12.82 -13.16 33.74
N THR A 205 13.27 -14.35 34.14
CA THR A 205 14.67 -14.76 34.00
C THR A 205 15.06 -15.12 32.56
N TRP A 206 14.22 -15.86 31.83
CA TRP A 206 14.52 -16.29 30.46
C TRP A 206 14.29 -15.20 29.41
N MET A 207 13.53 -14.16 29.72
CA MET A 207 13.18 -13.12 28.74
C MET A 207 14.32 -12.16 28.46
N LYS A 208 15.22 -11.95 29.42
CA LYS A 208 16.44 -11.15 29.19
C LYS A 208 17.40 -11.80 28.20
N LEU A 209 17.25 -13.11 27.96
CA LEU A 209 18.05 -13.84 26.98
C LEU A 209 17.55 -13.61 25.55
N ALA A 210 16.27 -13.28 25.35
CA ALA A 210 15.83 -12.74 24.07
C ALA A 210 16.38 -11.32 23.94
N SER A 211 17.28 -11.11 22.99
CA SER A 211 17.92 -9.82 22.81
C SER A 211 16.93 -8.74 22.36
N GLN A 212 15.88 -9.12 21.63
CA GLN A 212 14.84 -8.21 21.13
C GLN A 212 13.43 -8.71 21.44
N HIS A 213 12.57 -7.82 21.94
CA HIS A 213 11.13 -7.99 21.92
C HIS A 213 10.50 -7.04 20.92
N LEU A 214 9.90 -7.59 19.86
CA LEU A 214 9.09 -6.85 18.90
C LEU A 214 7.66 -6.79 19.43
N VAL A 215 7.22 -5.61 19.85
CA VAL A 215 5.90 -5.38 20.44
C VAL A 215 4.98 -4.81 19.38
N PHE A 216 3.87 -5.49 19.12
CA PHE A 216 2.86 -5.09 18.14
C PHE A 216 1.74 -4.34 18.86
N VAL A 217 1.64 -3.04 18.60
CA VAL A 217 0.64 -2.16 19.19
C VAL A 217 -0.33 -1.74 18.11
N SER A 218 -1.60 -2.09 18.27
CA SER A 218 -2.67 -1.67 17.35
C SER A 218 -3.33 -0.40 17.88
N ASP A 219 -3.53 0.60 17.04
CA ASP A 219 -4.18 1.87 17.37
C ASP A 219 -5.63 1.88 16.86
N ALA A 220 -6.61 1.96 17.77
CA ALA A 220 -8.03 1.93 17.42
C ALA A 220 -8.45 3.10 16.53
N ARG A 221 -7.85 4.28 16.75
CA ARG A 221 -8.15 5.51 16.02
C ARG A 221 -7.84 5.36 14.53
N LYS A 222 -6.90 4.47 14.19
CA LYS A 222 -6.55 4.12 12.81
C LYS A 222 -7.54 3.16 12.15
N THR A 223 -8.57 2.70 12.84
CA THR A 223 -9.62 1.88 12.21
C THR A 223 -10.81 2.72 11.75
N GLU A 224 -10.97 3.92 12.31
CA GLU A 224 -12.00 4.89 11.93
C GLU A 224 -11.61 5.67 10.67
N THR A 225 -11.97 5.09 9.51
CA THR A 225 -11.71 5.67 8.18
C THR A 225 -13.00 6.13 7.51
N PHE A 226 -12.83 6.88 6.43
CA PHE A 226 -13.91 7.14 5.50
C PHE A 226 -14.63 5.88 5.03
N THR A 227 -13.85 4.88 4.66
CA THR A 227 -14.40 3.63 4.13
C THR A 227 -15.21 2.88 5.19
N THR A 228 -14.76 2.84 6.45
CA THR A 228 -15.51 2.19 7.53
C THR A 228 -16.81 2.92 7.83
N LYS A 229 -16.79 4.25 7.93
CA LYS A 229 -18.00 5.06 8.16
C LYS A 229 -18.99 4.95 7.00
N LEU A 230 -18.50 4.87 5.76
CA LEU A 230 -19.35 4.64 4.59
C LEU A 230 -20.00 3.25 4.63
N ILE A 231 -19.25 2.22 5.02
CA ILE A 231 -19.77 0.86 5.16
C ILE A 231 -20.82 0.81 6.27
N ASP A 232 -20.57 1.44 7.41
CA ASP A 232 -21.52 1.51 8.50
C ASP A 232 -22.82 2.20 8.06
N LYS A 233 -22.75 3.41 7.49
CA LYS A 233 -23.96 4.13 7.02
C LYS A 233 -24.70 3.38 5.90
N THR A 234 -24.03 2.59 5.08
CA THR A 234 -24.63 1.89 3.92
C THR A 234 -25.18 0.51 4.28
N PHE A 235 -24.45 -0.25 5.10
CA PHE A 235 -24.75 -1.65 5.40
C PHE A 235 -25.12 -1.90 6.86
N LYS A 236 -25.08 -0.87 7.72
CA LYS A 236 -25.28 -0.95 9.18
C LYS A 236 -24.33 -1.94 9.85
N VAL A 237 -23.09 -1.98 9.35
CA VAL A 237 -22.01 -2.81 9.88
C VAL A 237 -20.88 -1.89 10.33
N ASP A 238 -20.72 -1.77 11.64
CA ASP A 238 -19.63 -1.02 12.23
C ASP A 238 -18.34 -1.86 12.23
N PHE A 239 -17.34 -1.39 11.46
CA PHE A 239 -15.99 -1.96 11.42
C PHE A 239 -15.01 -1.24 12.34
N SER A 240 -15.38 -0.08 12.89
CA SER A 240 -14.57 0.75 13.78
C SER A 240 -14.63 0.26 15.22
N GLU A 241 -15.72 -0.39 15.62
CA GLU A 241 -15.90 -0.84 17.01
C GLU A 241 -16.33 -2.31 17.14
N GLY A 242 -16.28 -2.81 18.38
CA GLY A 242 -16.80 -4.13 18.75
C GLY A 242 -15.96 -5.32 18.30
N GLU A 243 -16.60 -6.50 18.27
CA GLU A 243 -15.93 -7.78 18.03
C GLU A 243 -15.27 -7.86 16.64
N LEU A 244 -15.91 -7.25 15.63
CA LEU A 244 -15.40 -7.27 14.26
C LEU A 244 -14.11 -6.46 14.14
N ASN A 245 -14.04 -5.30 14.79
CA ASN A 245 -12.84 -4.47 14.87
C ASN A 245 -11.69 -5.21 15.56
N GLU A 246 -11.95 -5.76 16.76
CA GLU A 246 -10.96 -6.53 17.52
C GLU A 246 -10.44 -7.73 16.72
N ARG A 247 -11.32 -8.44 16.00
CA ARG A 247 -10.93 -9.55 15.12
C ARG A 247 -10.06 -9.07 13.96
N ALA A 248 -10.42 -7.97 13.30
CA ALA A 248 -9.63 -7.41 12.22
C ALA A 248 -8.23 -6.99 12.69
N ARG A 249 -8.14 -6.33 13.86
CA ARG A 249 -6.87 -5.94 14.48
C ARG A 249 -6.02 -7.15 14.86
N ALA A 250 -6.63 -8.18 15.44
CA ALA A 250 -5.94 -9.43 15.75
C ALA A 250 -5.39 -10.12 14.48
N ILE A 251 -6.14 -10.14 13.37
CA ILE A 251 -5.67 -10.66 12.08
C ILE A 251 -4.50 -9.81 11.54
N ASN A 252 -4.62 -8.49 11.58
CA ASN A 252 -3.57 -7.55 11.15
C ASN A 252 -2.26 -7.79 11.93
N VAL A 253 -2.36 -8.11 13.23
CA VAL A 253 -1.19 -8.47 14.06
C VAL A 253 -0.69 -9.87 13.72
N GLY A 254 -1.57 -10.85 13.54
CA GLY A 254 -1.22 -12.24 13.21
C GLY A 254 -0.40 -12.37 11.94
N VAL A 255 -0.74 -11.62 10.88
CA VAL A 255 0.05 -11.61 9.64
C VAL A 255 1.47 -11.03 9.84
N LYS A 256 1.62 -10.05 10.75
CA LYS A 256 2.92 -9.48 11.10
C LYS A 256 3.77 -10.42 11.94
N VAL A 257 3.15 -11.07 12.92
CA VAL A 257 3.78 -12.13 13.72
C VAL A 257 4.32 -13.22 12.81
N GLN A 258 3.51 -13.70 11.85
CA GLN A 258 3.95 -14.73 10.92
C GLN A 258 5.08 -14.25 10.00
N ALA A 259 5.05 -13.00 9.52
CA ALA A 259 6.13 -12.43 8.74
C ALA A 259 7.45 -12.38 9.52
N VAL A 260 7.41 -12.02 10.81
CA VAL A 260 8.58 -12.06 11.71
C VAL A 260 9.09 -13.48 11.89
N TYR A 261 8.21 -14.47 12.08
CA TYR A 261 8.62 -15.87 12.19
C TYR A 261 9.38 -16.36 10.95
N LEU A 262 8.87 -16.02 9.75
CA LEU A 262 9.50 -16.42 8.50
C LEU A 262 10.83 -15.70 8.27
N ALA A 263 10.91 -14.41 8.60
CA ALA A 263 12.17 -13.66 8.51
C ALA A 263 13.20 -14.17 9.52
N ALA A 264 12.80 -14.46 10.76
CA ALA A 264 13.67 -15.00 11.80
C ALA A 264 14.29 -16.33 11.38
N VAL A 265 13.47 -17.31 10.95
CA VAL A 265 14.00 -18.61 10.53
C VAL A 265 14.88 -18.51 9.28
N ALA A 266 14.56 -17.62 8.35
CA ALA A 266 15.39 -17.35 7.17
C ALA A 266 16.78 -16.79 7.52
N MET A 267 16.92 -16.16 8.69
CA MET A 267 18.18 -15.63 9.22
C MET A 267 18.82 -16.53 10.28
N GLY A 268 18.22 -17.69 10.60
CA GLY A 268 18.71 -18.61 11.63
C GLY A 268 18.42 -18.16 13.07
N LEU A 269 17.48 -17.25 13.28
CA LEU A 269 17.12 -16.73 14.60
C LEU A 269 15.99 -17.52 15.26
N GLY A 270 16.04 -17.61 16.59
CA GLY A 270 14.92 -18.06 17.40
C GLY A 270 13.82 -17.01 17.45
N CYS A 271 12.56 -17.43 17.41
CA CYS A 271 11.41 -16.54 17.56
C CYS A 271 10.28 -17.22 18.34
N THR A 272 9.62 -16.47 19.24
CA THR A 272 8.37 -16.91 19.87
C THR A 272 7.40 -15.75 20.04
N CYS A 273 6.15 -15.97 19.64
CA CYS A 273 5.04 -15.05 19.87
C CYS A 273 4.35 -15.37 21.20
N ARG A 274 3.96 -14.31 21.91
CA ARG A 274 3.25 -14.36 23.18
C ARG A 274 2.28 -13.19 23.29
N LEU A 275 1.34 -13.35 24.22
CA LEU A 275 0.49 -12.28 24.71
C LEU A 275 1.00 -11.84 26.08
N LEU A 276 0.66 -10.63 26.47
CA LEU A 276 0.94 -10.08 27.79
C LEU A 276 -0.37 -10.00 28.55
N VAL A 277 -0.48 -10.69 29.71
CA VAL A 277 -1.73 -10.69 30.49
C VAL A 277 -1.88 -9.38 31.28
N ASP A 278 -0.79 -8.90 31.89
CA ASP A 278 -0.72 -7.59 32.53
C ASP A 278 0.22 -6.68 31.74
N ASP A 279 -0.36 -5.77 30.97
CA ASP A 279 0.37 -4.83 30.12
C ASP A 279 0.52 -3.43 30.75
N GLN A 280 0.03 -3.20 31.96
CA GLN A 280 -0.06 -1.85 32.54
C GLN A 280 1.30 -1.14 32.55
N LYS A 281 2.34 -1.83 33.03
CA LYS A 281 3.69 -1.25 33.09
C LYS A 281 4.32 -1.07 31.71
N ALA A 282 4.09 -2.02 30.80
CA ALA A 282 4.58 -1.93 29.43
C ALA A 282 3.96 -0.74 28.70
N ARG A 283 2.66 -0.51 28.85
CA ARG A 283 1.94 0.65 28.29
C ARG A 283 2.51 1.98 28.80
N GLU A 284 2.75 2.10 30.11
CA GLU A 284 3.33 3.29 30.73
C GLU A 284 4.72 3.59 30.16
N LEU A 285 5.60 2.59 30.12
CA LEU A 285 6.96 2.72 29.61
C LEU A 285 7.01 3.10 28.11
N MET A 286 6.06 2.58 27.34
CA MET A 286 5.92 2.89 25.92
C MET A 286 5.19 4.21 25.65
N LYS A 287 4.65 4.86 26.68
CA LYS A 287 3.86 6.10 26.58
C LYS A 287 2.65 5.95 25.65
N LEU A 288 1.97 4.80 25.71
CA LEU A 288 0.83 4.50 24.83
C LEU A 288 -0.42 5.30 25.20
N ALA A 289 -1.15 5.72 24.18
CA ALA A 289 -2.48 6.31 24.34
C ALA A 289 -3.51 5.25 24.80
N PRO A 290 -4.67 5.66 25.38
CA PRO A 290 -5.73 4.73 25.78
C PRO A 290 -6.22 3.84 24.62
N GLU A 291 -6.27 4.36 23.39
CA GLU A 291 -6.75 3.65 22.20
C GLU A 291 -5.72 2.70 21.58
N GLU A 292 -4.46 2.83 21.99
CA GLU A 292 -3.38 1.94 21.60
C GLU A 292 -3.37 0.70 22.50
N LYS A 293 -3.36 -0.49 21.90
CA LYS A 293 -3.44 -1.77 22.63
C LYS A 293 -2.26 -2.66 22.24
N ILE A 294 -1.55 -3.19 23.23
CA ILE A 294 -0.50 -4.20 23.01
C ILE A 294 -1.21 -5.50 22.65
N MET A 295 -1.04 -5.96 21.41
CA MET A 295 -1.77 -7.11 20.87
C MET A 295 -0.94 -8.39 20.87
N ALA A 296 0.37 -8.27 20.69
CA ALA A 296 1.30 -9.41 20.71
C ALA A 296 2.73 -8.95 20.91
N ILE A 297 3.58 -9.87 21.34
CA ILE A 297 5.03 -9.67 21.44
C ILE A 297 5.72 -10.85 20.80
N CYS A 298 6.65 -10.59 19.87
CA CYS A 298 7.60 -11.59 19.39
C CYS A 298 8.95 -11.39 20.09
N SER A 299 9.38 -12.39 20.85
CA SER A 299 10.74 -12.44 21.39
C SER A 299 11.65 -13.09 20.38
N VAL A 300 12.76 -12.44 20.04
CA VAL A 300 13.71 -12.85 19.02
C VAL A 300 15.13 -12.78 19.59
N GLY A 301 15.97 -13.73 19.21
CA GLY A 301 17.36 -13.76 19.60
C GLY A 301 18.12 -14.88 18.91
N GLU A 302 19.43 -14.89 19.07
CA GLU A 302 20.29 -15.98 18.62
C GLU A 302 19.98 -17.27 19.39
N HIS A 303 20.18 -18.41 18.72
CA HIS A 303 20.12 -19.70 19.39
C HIS A 303 21.33 -19.88 20.32
N PRO A 304 21.16 -20.54 21.48
CA PRO A 304 22.28 -20.95 22.32
C PRO A 304 23.23 -21.86 21.54
N ALA A 305 24.53 -21.71 21.74
CA ALA A 305 25.53 -22.59 21.14
C ALA A 305 25.60 -23.94 21.89
N SER A 306 25.20 -23.93 23.17
CA SER A 306 25.20 -25.07 24.08
C SER A 306 23.99 -25.05 25.02
N ILE A 307 23.53 -26.23 25.43
CA ILE A 307 22.47 -26.38 26.45
C ILE A 307 22.84 -25.75 27.81
N PHE A 308 24.14 -25.50 28.04
CA PHE A 308 24.65 -24.89 29.27
C PHE A 308 24.64 -23.36 29.24
N ASP A 309 24.37 -22.73 28.10
CA ASP A 309 24.36 -21.27 27.96
C ASP A 309 23.17 -20.62 28.71
N HIS A 310 22.23 -21.43 29.20
CA HIS A 310 21.06 -20.99 29.99
C HIS A 310 21.31 -20.96 31.51
N VAL A 311 22.52 -21.30 31.98
CA VAL A 311 22.82 -21.52 33.42
C VAL A 311 23.44 -20.29 34.10
N ILE A 312 23.39 -19.10 33.49
CA ILE A 312 23.93 -17.86 34.09
C ILE A 312 22.82 -17.02 34.71
#